data_AF-M8A0K2-F1
#
_entry.id   AF-M8A0K2-F1
#
_cell.length_a   1.000
_cell.length_b   1.000
_cell.length_c   1.000
_cell.angle_alpha   90.00
_cell.angle_beta   90.00
_cell.angle_gamma   90.00
#
_symmetry.space_group_name_H-M   'P 1'
#
loop_
_entity.id
_entity.type
_entity.pdbx_description
1 polymer ?
#
loop_
_entity_poly.entity_id
_entity_poly.type
_entity_poly.pdbx_seq_one_letter_code
_entity_poly.pdbx_strand_id
1 'polypeptide(L)'
;MTRHYSFYFTFTLLLLVAGDAFVVEGATNVKFSRELTVPGHKEPLIILGTGYRDKFFVKVYAAAFYVDISIGLDTEQWRKKVGLETFDASSGFDSIFKAPVVKSLNITLVRDVDGNTFVKALDGVIARRIQKRTDEEESSLSAFRNSFLGRNLKKGTTIYLTWLEPSRMLLCLTSEALDFQISLFEFVISSVSVSTDQGPSQVDAEVKSATVNYALYDGFFGSSPVSPTLRSSTAQLLEAILTK
;
A
#
# COMPACT_ATOMS: atom_id res chain seq x y z
N MET A 1 -24.87 22.50 -21.03
CA MET A 1 -23.80 21.53 -21.36
C MET A 1 -23.48 20.67 -20.13
N THR A 2 -24.46 19.92 -19.60
CA THR A 2 -24.36 19.34 -18.24
C THR A 2 -24.69 17.84 -18.19
N ARG A 3 -24.92 17.21 -19.35
CA ARG A 3 -25.33 15.80 -19.42
C ARG A 3 -24.21 14.80 -19.71
N HIS A 4 -23.03 15.26 -20.16
CA HIS A 4 -21.90 14.34 -20.43
C HIS A 4 -21.06 14.01 -19.18
N TYR A 5 -20.97 14.91 -18.19
CA TYR A 5 -20.15 14.68 -16.99
C TYR A 5 -20.76 13.72 -15.96
N SER A 6 -22.10 13.64 -15.90
CA SER A 6 -22.81 12.68 -15.04
C SER A 6 -22.59 11.23 -15.48
N PHE A 7 -22.43 11.00 -16.80
CA PHE A 7 -22.19 9.67 -17.37
C PHE A 7 -20.79 9.13 -17.05
N TYR A 8 -19.75 9.98 -17.08
CA TYR A 8 -18.40 9.57 -16.67
C TYR A 8 -18.30 9.27 -15.17
N PHE A 9 -19.02 10.01 -14.31
CA PHE A 9 -18.99 9.73 -12.87
C PHE A 9 -19.71 8.42 -12.50
N THR A 10 -20.86 8.15 -13.12
CA THR A 10 -21.48 6.84 -12.98
C THR A 10 -20.57 5.77 -13.58
N PHE A 11 -19.89 6.00 -14.70
CA PHE A 11 -19.00 4.99 -15.29
C PHE A 11 -17.75 4.69 -14.45
N THR A 12 -17.09 5.68 -13.82
CA THR A 12 -15.90 5.44 -12.97
C THR A 12 -16.26 4.85 -11.61
N LEU A 13 -17.39 5.23 -11.02
CA LEU A 13 -17.91 4.62 -9.79
C LEU A 13 -18.50 3.23 -10.06
N LEU A 14 -19.16 3.02 -11.21
CA LEU A 14 -19.61 1.72 -11.68
C LEU A 14 -18.43 0.83 -12.08
N LEU A 15 -17.28 1.36 -12.48
CA LEU A 15 -16.04 0.58 -12.62
C LEU A 15 -15.43 0.16 -11.27
N LEU A 16 -15.78 0.83 -10.18
CA LEU A 16 -15.49 0.40 -8.81
C LEU A 16 -16.50 -0.66 -8.32
N VAL A 17 -17.77 -0.59 -8.76
CA VAL A 17 -18.86 -1.49 -8.33
C VAL A 17 -19.08 -2.69 -9.27
N ALA A 18 -18.62 -2.62 -10.51
CA ALA A 18 -18.83 -3.62 -11.57
C ALA A 18 -17.54 -3.94 -12.38
N GLY A 19 -16.38 -3.61 -11.84
CA GLY A 19 -15.07 -4.04 -12.38
C GLY A 19 -14.57 -5.31 -11.69
N ASP A 20 -13.61 -6.00 -12.30
CA ASP A 20 -12.93 -7.17 -11.73
C ASP A 20 -12.60 -6.97 -10.24
N ALA A 21 -12.63 -8.02 -9.42
CA ALA A 21 -12.31 -7.94 -7.98
C ALA A 21 -10.88 -7.40 -7.69
N PHE A 22 -10.06 -7.26 -8.73
CA PHE A 22 -8.67 -6.86 -8.67
C PHE A 22 -8.35 -5.68 -9.60
N VAL A 23 -7.35 -4.90 -9.21
CA VAL A 23 -6.62 -3.96 -10.05
C VAL A 23 -5.29 -4.60 -10.45
N VAL A 24 -4.97 -4.60 -11.74
CA VAL A 24 -3.72 -5.18 -12.26
C VAL A 24 -2.69 -4.08 -12.43
N GLU A 25 -1.52 -4.23 -11.83
CA GLU A 25 -0.37 -3.36 -12.09
C GLU A 25 0.20 -3.68 -13.48
N GLY A 26 0.11 -2.74 -14.41
CA GLY A 26 0.33 -2.99 -15.84
C GLY A 26 1.74 -3.43 -16.24
N ALA A 27 2.78 -3.08 -15.48
CA ALA A 27 4.14 -3.49 -15.84
C ALA A 27 4.46 -4.91 -15.38
N THR A 28 3.99 -5.33 -14.21
CA THR A 28 4.35 -6.61 -13.59
C THR A 28 3.27 -7.68 -13.70
N ASN A 29 2.04 -7.28 -14.04
CA ASN A 29 0.82 -8.10 -14.02
C ASN A 29 0.43 -8.61 -12.63
N VAL A 30 0.99 -8.04 -11.56
CA VAL A 30 0.56 -8.35 -10.19
C VAL A 30 -0.87 -7.85 -9.99
N LYS A 31 -1.70 -8.69 -9.39
CA LYS A 31 -3.09 -8.37 -9.05
C LYS A 31 -3.18 -7.90 -7.61
N PHE A 32 -3.89 -6.81 -7.39
CA PHE A 32 -4.17 -6.26 -6.08
C PHE A 32 -5.67 -6.19 -5.88
N SER A 33 -6.19 -6.71 -4.77
CA SER A 33 -7.61 -6.60 -4.43
C SER A 33 -8.04 -5.13 -4.38
N ARG A 34 -9.27 -4.82 -4.76
CA ARG A 34 -9.79 -3.44 -4.64
C ARG A 34 -9.92 -2.99 -3.18
N GLU A 35 -10.21 -3.94 -2.31
CA GLU A 35 -10.38 -3.76 -0.88
C GLU A 35 -9.34 -4.58 -0.11
N LEU A 36 -8.97 -4.10 1.07
CA LEU A 36 -8.00 -4.75 1.94
C LEU A 36 -8.40 -4.60 3.41
N THR A 37 -8.63 -5.72 4.08
CA THR A 37 -8.72 -5.77 5.55
C THR A 37 -7.32 -5.91 6.14
N VAL A 38 -7.04 -5.20 7.23
CA VAL A 38 -5.73 -5.21 7.91
C VAL A 38 -5.87 -5.41 9.42
N PRO A 39 -4.86 -5.98 10.11
CA PRO A 39 -4.89 -6.11 11.55
C PRO A 39 -5.00 -4.74 12.23
N GLY A 40 -5.83 -4.66 13.27
CA GLY A 40 -6.01 -3.43 14.04
C GLY A 40 -6.96 -2.41 13.40
N HIS A 41 -7.60 -2.72 12.27
CA HIS A 41 -8.63 -1.88 11.66
C HIS A 41 -9.78 -2.76 11.11
N LYS A 42 -11.03 -2.36 11.38
CA LYS A 42 -12.20 -3.18 11.04
C LYS A 42 -12.72 -2.93 9.64
N GLU A 43 -12.70 -1.67 9.21
CA GLU A 43 -13.22 -1.28 7.91
C GLU A 43 -12.21 -1.67 6.81
N PRO A 44 -12.70 -2.03 5.61
CA PRO A 44 -11.81 -2.28 4.49
C PRO A 44 -11.13 -0.97 4.05
N LEU A 45 -9.85 -1.07 3.73
CA LEU A 45 -9.11 -0.01 3.03
C LEU A 45 -9.36 -0.16 1.53
N ILE A 46 -9.51 0.95 0.81
CA ILE A 46 -9.69 0.92 -0.65
C ILE A 46 -8.40 1.31 -1.34
N ILE A 47 -8.12 0.63 -2.45
CA ILE A 47 -6.96 0.91 -3.29
C ILE A 47 -7.05 2.30 -3.92
N LEU A 48 -5.98 3.09 -3.79
CA LEU A 48 -5.86 4.42 -4.39
C LEU A 48 -4.83 4.49 -5.52
N GLY A 49 -3.95 3.52 -5.65
CA GLY A 49 -3.00 3.49 -6.75
C GLY A 49 -2.11 2.27 -6.75
N THR A 50 -1.50 2.01 -7.90
CA THR A 50 -0.58 0.90 -8.14
C THR A 50 0.67 1.40 -8.85
N GLY A 51 1.80 0.78 -8.57
CA GLY A 51 3.02 1.03 -9.30
C GLY A 51 4.01 -0.10 -9.11
N TYR A 52 5.21 0.11 -9.61
CA TYR A 52 6.28 -0.87 -9.47
C TYR A 52 7.60 -0.15 -9.22
N ARG A 53 8.58 -0.91 -8.77
CA ARG A 53 9.96 -0.45 -8.70
C ARG A 53 10.82 -1.26 -9.66
N ASP A 54 11.54 -0.55 -10.50
CA ASP A 54 12.65 -1.08 -11.25
C ASP A 54 13.99 -0.65 -10.63
N LYS A 55 15.01 -1.45 -10.88
CA LYS A 55 16.39 -1.09 -10.59
C LYS A 55 17.25 -1.65 -11.72
N PHE A 56 17.93 -0.78 -12.47
CA PHE A 56 18.72 -1.16 -13.64
C PHE A 56 17.94 -2.05 -14.62
N PHE A 57 16.72 -1.63 -15.01
CA PHE A 57 15.82 -2.34 -15.92
C PHE A 57 15.27 -3.69 -15.41
N VAL A 58 15.55 -4.05 -14.15
CA VAL A 58 15.00 -5.25 -13.51
C VAL A 58 13.88 -4.84 -12.56
N LYS A 59 12.67 -5.35 -12.80
CA LYS A 59 11.52 -5.17 -11.90
C LYS A 59 11.79 -5.91 -10.59
N VAL A 60 11.64 -5.21 -9.48
CA VAL A 60 11.91 -5.73 -8.12
C VAL A 60 10.61 -6.11 -7.43
N TYR A 61 9.63 -5.20 -7.47
CA TYR A 61 8.31 -5.42 -6.88
C TYR A 61 7.24 -4.61 -7.60
N ALA A 62 5.99 -5.05 -7.43
CA ALA A 62 4.81 -4.23 -7.61
C ALA A 62 4.36 -3.69 -6.25
N ALA A 63 3.65 -2.58 -6.22
CA ALA A 63 3.12 -2.00 -5.01
C ALA A 63 1.71 -1.43 -5.24
N ALA A 64 0.90 -1.46 -4.19
CA ALA A 64 -0.41 -0.84 -4.14
C ALA A 64 -0.59 -0.08 -2.84
N PHE A 65 -1.23 1.08 -2.93
CA PHE A 65 -1.50 1.93 -1.77
C PHE A 65 -2.98 1.95 -1.48
N TYR A 66 -3.32 1.75 -0.22
CA TYR A 66 -4.67 1.66 0.29
C TYR A 66 -4.88 2.69 1.40
N VAL A 67 -6.07 3.26 1.45
CA VAL A 67 -6.45 4.19 2.51
C VAL A 67 -7.85 3.84 2.98
N ASP A 68 -8.08 4.04 4.27
CA ASP A 68 -9.41 4.07 4.83
C ASP A 68 -10.16 5.28 4.24
N ILE A 69 -10.84 5.00 3.15
CA ILE A 69 -11.86 5.84 2.55
C ILE A 69 -13.23 5.21 2.79
N SER A 70 -13.45 4.44 3.87
CA SER A 70 -14.82 4.00 4.26
C SER A 70 -15.79 5.18 4.43
N ILE A 71 -15.25 6.38 4.42
CA ILE A 71 -15.89 7.68 4.25
C ILE A 71 -16.28 7.96 2.77
N GLY A 72 -16.17 7.01 1.86
CA GLY A 72 -16.37 7.12 0.41
C GLY A 72 -17.83 7.28 -0.01
N LEU A 73 -18.75 7.23 0.95
CA LEU A 73 -20.13 7.70 0.79
C LEU A 73 -20.30 9.18 1.16
N ASP A 74 -19.37 9.77 1.90
CA ASP A 74 -19.36 11.18 2.32
C ASP A 74 -17.95 11.78 2.14
N THR A 75 -17.55 12.01 0.89
CA THR A 75 -16.25 12.59 0.54
C THR A 75 -15.93 13.86 1.34
N GLU A 76 -16.94 14.61 1.81
CA GLU A 76 -16.75 15.80 2.64
C GLU A 76 -16.20 15.47 4.03
N GLN A 77 -16.68 14.42 4.68
CA GLN A 77 -16.14 13.97 5.97
C GLN A 77 -14.69 13.50 5.84
N TRP A 78 -14.35 12.84 4.74
CA TRP A 78 -12.98 12.41 4.50
C TRP A 78 -12.05 13.61 4.30
N ARG A 79 -12.49 14.57 3.46
CA ARG A 79 -11.81 15.85 3.26
C ARG A 79 -11.57 16.58 4.58
N LYS A 80 -12.56 16.62 5.47
CA LYS A 80 -12.42 17.21 6.81
C LYS A 80 -11.41 16.47 7.68
N LYS A 81 -11.40 15.13 7.68
CA LYS A 81 -10.44 14.33 8.47
C LYS A 81 -9.01 14.48 7.95
N VAL A 82 -8.84 14.53 6.63
CA VAL A 82 -7.52 14.67 5.99
C VAL A 82 -7.06 16.13 5.95
N GLY A 83 -8.00 17.07 6.07
CA GLY A 83 -7.74 18.51 5.97
C GLY A 83 -7.41 18.95 4.53
N LEU A 84 -8.00 18.29 3.52
CA LEU A 84 -7.78 18.60 2.11
C LEU A 84 -9.08 18.95 1.41
N GLU A 85 -9.18 20.17 0.88
CA GLU A 85 -10.29 20.57 -0.01
C GLU A 85 -10.00 20.22 -1.47
N THR A 86 -8.76 20.40 -1.89
CA THR A 86 -8.22 19.99 -3.19
C THR A 86 -6.95 19.15 -2.97
N PHE A 87 -6.55 18.38 -3.99
CA PHE A 87 -5.30 17.63 -3.94
C PHE A 87 -4.20 18.35 -4.72
N ASP A 88 -3.11 18.65 -4.04
CA ASP A 88 -1.83 19.04 -4.64
C ASP A 88 -0.78 18.00 -4.25
N ALA A 89 -0.22 17.28 -5.22
CA ALA A 89 0.79 16.25 -4.98
C ALA A 89 2.08 16.77 -4.30
N SER A 90 2.28 18.09 -4.22
CA SER A 90 3.40 18.72 -3.50
C SER A 90 3.26 18.64 -1.97
N SER A 91 2.02 18.62 -1.45
CA SER A 91 1.72 18.72 0.00
C SER A 91 0.63 17.76 0.48
N GLY A 92 -0.24 17.31 -0.42
CA GLY A 92 -1.38 16.44 -0.11
C GLY A 92 -0.97 15.09 0.49
N PHE A 93 0.16 14.53 0.06
CA PHE A 93 0.67 13.29 0.65
C PHE A 93 1.11 13.46 2.11
N ASP A 94 1.65 14.62 2.49
CA ASP A 94 2.02 14.92 3.88
C ASP A 94 0.78 15.09 4.75
N SER A 95 -0.25 15.76 4.22
CA SER A 95 -1.55 15.89 4.89
C SER A 95 -2.20 14.52 5.10
N ILE A 96 -2.18 13.66 4.08
CA ILE A 96 -2.63 12.27 4.22
C ILE A 96 -1.85 11.57 5.32
N PHE A 97 -0.51 11.65 5.33
CA PHE A 97 0.30 11.01 6.37
C PHE A 97 -0.11 11.44 7.79
N LYS A 98 -0.27 12.75 8.01
CA LYS A 98 -0.60 13.33 9.32
C LYS A 98 -2.05 13.06 9.74
N ALA A 99 -2.94 12.80 8.79
CA ALA A 99 -4.34 12.56 9.07
C ALA A 99 -4.57 11.29 9.90
N PRO A 100 -5.57 11.27 10.79
CA PRO A 100 -5.95 10.11 11.60
C PRO A 100 -6.77 9.11 10.77
N VAL A 101 -6.19 8.67 9.65
CA VAL A 101 -6.77 7.69 8.74
C VAL A 101 -5.79 6.54 8.57
N VAL A 102 -6.32 5.33 8.59
CA VAL A 102 -5.53 4.11 8.41
C VAL A 102 -5.11 4.00 6.95
N LYS A 103 -3.87 3.55 6.74
CA LYS A 103 -3.26 3.43 5.42
C LYS A 103 -2.46 2.14 5.35
N SER A 104 -2.40 1.53 4.17
CA SER A 104 -1.52 0.39 3.95
C SER A 104 -0.79 0.52 2.63
N LEU A 105 0.51 0.25 2.63
CA LEU A 105 1.29 0.02 1.43
C LEU A 105 1.58 -1.48 1.33
N ASN A 106 1.12 -2.08 0.24
CA ASN A 106 1.37 -3.48 -0.07
C ASN A 106 2.45 -3.55 -1.12
N ILE A 107 3.50 -4.34 -0.87
CA ILE A 107 4.65 -4.52 -1.77
C ILE A 107 4.77 -6.01 -2.08
N THR A 108 4.47 -6.40 -3.32
CA THR A 108 4.55 -7.79 -3.76
C THR A 108 5.80 -7.99 -4.61
N LEU A 109 6.69 -8.87 -4.15
CA LEU A 109 7.95 -9.15 -4.84
C LEU A 109 7.70 -9.91 -6.14
N VAL A 110 8.26 -9.42 -7.24
CA VAL A 110 8.14 -10.07 -8.57
C VAL A 110 9.35 -10.94 -8.92
N ARG A 111 10.26 -11.07 -7.95
CA ARG A 111 11.50 -11.85 -8.01
C ARG A 111 11.95 -12.18 -6.59
N ASP A 112 12.85 -13.15 -6.48
CA ASP A 112 13.53 -13.43 -5.22
C ASP A 112 14.41 -12.25 -4.80
N VAL A 113 14.31 -11.90 -3.51
CA VAL A 113 15.10 -10.87 -2.84
C VAL A 113 15.58 -11.44 -1.51
N ASP A 114 16.89 -11.46 -1.32
CA ASP A 114 17.46 -11.81 -0.02
C ASP A 114 17.12 -10.74 1.04
N GLY A 115 16.77 -11.16 2.25
CA GLY A 115 16.38 -10.25 3.33
C GLY A 115 17.41 -9.17 3.65
N ASN A 116 18.71 -9.48 3.57
CA ASN A 116 19.77 -8.47 3.75
C ASN A 116 19.77 -7.43 2.62
N THR A 117 19.45 -7.85 1.39
CA THR A 117 19.29 -6.91 0.26
C THR A 117 18.10 -5.98 0.49
N PHE A 118 16.98 -6.51 1.01
CA PHE A 118 15.82 -5.70 1.37
C PHE A 118 16.14 -4.70 2.48
N VAL A 119 16.77 -5.16 3.57
CA VAL A 119 17.19 -4.31 4.70
C VAL A 119 18.14 -3.20 4.24
N LYS A 120 19.14 -3.50 3.40
CA LYS A 120 20.03 -2.46 2.85
C LYS A 120 19.28 -1.41 2.04
N ALA A 121 18.29 -1.82 1.25
CA ALA A 121 17.47 -0.89 0.48
C ALA A 121 16.61 0.01 1.39
N LEU A 122 16.03 -0.57 2.45
CA LEU A 122 15.30 0.14 3.49
C LEU A 122 16.18 1.17 4.21
N ASP A 123 17.36 0.76 4.66
CA ASP A 123 18.30 1.64 5.33
C ASP A 123 18.71 2.82 4.44
N GLY A 124 18.87 2.60 3.13
CA GLY A 124 19.10 3.68 2.17
C GLY A 124 17.91 4.64 1.99
N VAL A 125 16.67 4.19 2.22
CA VAL A 125 15.49 5.06 2.22
C VAL A 125 15.46 5.90 3.50
N ILE A 126 15.71 5.28 4.65
CA ILE A 126 15.71 5.93 5.97
C ILE A 126 16.86 6.92 6.11
N ALA A 127 18.10 6.54 5.76
CA ALA A 127 19.29 7.38 5.95
C ALA A 127 19.26 8.68 5.13
N ARG A 128 18.51 8.70 4.02
CA ARG A 128 18.29 9.94 3.23
C ARG A 128 17.40 10.95 3.95
N ARG A 129 16.66 10.54 4.98
CA ARG A 129 15.63 11.33 5.66
C ARG A 129 15.95 11.56 7.13
N ILE A 130 16.56 10.58 7.77
CA ILE A 130 16.97 10.62 9.18
C ILE A 130 18.50 10.51 9.21
N GLN A 131 19.18 11.65 9.32
CA GLN A 131 20.65 11.71 9.32
C GLN A 131 21.26 11.24 10.65
N LYS A 132 20.58 11.55 11.77
CA LYS A 132 20.96 11.13 13.11
C LYS A 132 19.75 10.51 13.79
N ARG A 133 19.87 9.26 14.20
CA ARG A 133 18.81 8.50 14.85
C ARG A 133 18.94 8.58 16.37
N THR A 134 17.80 8.61 17.06
CA THR A 134 17.76 8.39 18.51
C THR A 134 17.83 6.89 18.83
N ASP A 135 18.12 6.55 20.08
CA ASP A 135 18.13 5.15 20.53
C ASP A 135 16.75 4.48 20.37
N GLU A 136 15.67 5.25 20.53
CA GLU A 136 14.29 4.80 20.33
C GLU A 136 13.98 4.49 18.86
N GLU A 137 14.43 5.35 17.94
CA GLU A 137 14.29 5.14 16.50
C GLU A 137 15.09 3.92 16.04
N GLU A 138 16.31 3.75 16.55
CA GLU A 138 17.16 2.60 16.21
C GLU A 138 16.61 1.28 16.76
N SER A 139 16.04 1.29 17.97
CA SER A 139 15.34 0.12 18.55
C SER A 139 14.14 -0.30 17.70
N SER A 140 13.30 0.67 17.32
CA SER A 140 12.12 0.43 16.47
C SER A 140 12.50 -0.10 15.09
N LEU A 141 13.54 0.49 14.47
CA LEU A 141 14.08 0.01 13.19
C LEU A 141 14.71 -1.38 13.31
N SER A 142 15.36 -1.69 14.42
CA SER A 142 15.97 -3.01 14.63
C SER A 142 14.93 -4.12 14.65
N ALA A 143 13.80 -3.92 15.34
CA ALA A 143 12.67 -4.87 15.30
C ALA A 143 12.15 -5.07 13.86
N PHE A 144 12.03 -3.98 13.10
CA PHE A 144 11.64 -4.03 11.70
C PHE A 144 12.65 -4.81 10.85
N ARG A 145 13.95 -4.53 10.96
CA ARG A 145 15.01 -5.23 10.21
C ARG A 145 15.07 -6.71 10.54
N ASN A 146 14.95 -7.06 11.82
CA ASN A 146 15.01 -8.44 12.29
C ASN A 146 13.88 -9.31 11.71
N SER A 147 12.77 -8.68 11.27
CA SER A 147 11.69 -9.38 10.56
C SER A 147 12.11 -9.89 9.16
N PHE A 148 13.21 -9.39 8.60
CA PHE A 148 13.72 -9.78 7.28
C PHE A 148 15.05 -10.53 7.33
N LEU A 149 15.87 -10.31 8.36
CA LEU A 149 17.19 -10.95 8.47
C LEU A 149 17.06 -12.47 8.51
N GLY A 150 17.87 -13.16 7.70
CA GLY A 150 17.85 -14.62 7.57
C GLY A 150 16.67 -15.17 6.76
N ARG A 151 15.73 -14.33 6.29
CA ARG A 151 14.63 -14.76 5.40
C ARG A 151 15.04 -14.63 3.93
N ASN A 152 14.71 -15.65 3.14
CA ASN A 152 14.78 -15.58 1.68
C ASN A 152 13.39 -15.21 1.16
N LEU A 153 13.20 -13.94 0.79
CA LEU A 153 11.90 -13.44 0.35
C LEU A 153 11.68 -13.89 -1.09
N LYS A 154 10.78 -14.85 -1.28
CA LYS A 154 10.49 -15.42 -2.59
C LYS A 154 9.67 -14.46 -3.43
N LYS A 155 9.76 -14.60 -4.75
CA LYS A 155 8.72 -14.06 -5.65
C LYS A 155 7.34 -14.45 -5.10
N GLY A 156 6.41 -13.49 -5.09
CA GLY A 156 5.08 -13.66 -4.51
C GLY A 156 4.98 -13.27 -3.03
N THR A 157 6.11 -13.12 -2.32
CA THR A 157 6.06 -12.57 -0.95
C THR A 157 5.49 -11.15 -0.99
N THR A 158 4.47 -10.90 -0.18
CA THR A 158 3.86 -9.59 -0.01
C THR A 158 4.19 -9.02 1.36
N ILE A 159 4.61 -7.76 1.36
CA ILE A 159 5.00 -7.00 2.54
C ILE A 159 3.96 -5.89 2.73
N TYR A 160 3.34 -5.85 3.89
CA TYR A 160 2.33 -4.87 4.25
C TYR A 160 2.93 -3.90 5.27
N LEU A 161 2.95 -2.62 4.92
CA LEU A 161 3.30 -1.53 5.83
C LEU A 161 2.02 -0.76 6.14
N THR A 162 1.43 -1.02 7.30
CA THR A 162 0.14 -0.46 7.68
C THR A 162 0.31 0.61 8.75
N TRP A 163 0.05 1.88 8.40
CA TRP A 163 0.01 2.98 9.35
C TRP A 163 -1.38 3.07 9.97
N LEU A 164 -1.50 2.67 11.24
CA LEU A 164 -2.74 2.87 12.01
C LEU A 164 -2.87 4.33 12.46
N GLU A 165 -1.74 4.96 12.75
CA GLU A 165 -1.57 6.36 13.12
C GLU A 165 -0.13 6.78 12.75
N PRO A 166 0.20 8.09 12.70
CA PRO A 166 1.52 8.54 12.28
C PRO A 166 2.67 7.91 13.08
N SER A 167 2.48 7.70 14.39
CA SER A 167 3.48 7.12 15.30
C SER A 167 3.50 5.60 15.35
N ARG A 168 2.53 4.90 14.75
CA ARG A 168 2.37 3.45 14.89
C ARG A 168 2.11 2.77 13.56
N MET A 169 3.08 1.94 13.15
CA MET A 169 3.01 1.16 11.92
C MET A 169 3.16 -0.32 12.23
N LEU A 170 2.34 -1.15 11.57
CA LEU A 170 2.43 -2.60 11.59
C LEU A 170 3.15 -3.10 10.34
N LEU A 171 4.04 -4.06 10.53
CA LEU A 171 4.66 -4.84 9.46
C LEU A 171 4.03 -6.23 9.46
N CYS A 172 3.53 -6.65 8.31
CA CYS A 172 3.09 -8.03 8.08
C CYS A 172 3.75 -8.58 6.81
N LEU A 173 4.11 -9.86 6.84
CA LEU A 173 4.72 -10.58 5.74
C LEU A 173 3.84 -11.79 5.42
N THR A 174 3.36 -11.87 4.18
CA THR A 174 2.72 -13.08 3.67
C THR A 174 3.59 -13.66 2.57
N SER A 175 3.82 -14.96 2.62
CA SER A 175 4.39 -15.68 1.48
C SER A 175 3.24 -16.27 0.69
N GLU A 176 3.28 -16.19 -0.64
CA GLU A 176 2.51 -17.08 -1.52
C GLU A 176 3.04 -18.52 -1.40
N ALA A 177 3.04 -19.08 -0.19
CA ALA A 177 3.17 -20.51 -0.01
C ALA A 177 1.76 -21.08 -0.11
N LEU A 178 1.28 -21.32 -1.35
CA LEU A 178 0.37 -22.43 -1.75
C LEU A 178 -0.36 -22.28 -3.11
N ASP A 179 0.15 -21.58 -4.12
CA ASP A 179 -0.55 -21.58 -5.43
C ASP A 179 -0.43 -22.91 -6.22
N PHE A 180 0.53 -23.79 -5.89
CA PHE A 180 0.71 -25.04 -6.65
C PHE A 180 -0.19 -26.20 -6.21
N GLN A 181 -0.74 -26.16 -4.99
CA GLN A 181 -1.61 -27.24 -4.50
C GLN A 181 -3.10 -26.85 -4.52
N ILE A 182 -3.39 -25.55 -4.50
CA ILE A 182 -4.76 -25.01 -4.62
C ILE A 182 -5.24 -25.06 -6.07
N SER A 183 -4.37 -24.93 -7.09
CA SER A 183 -4.76 -25.10 -8.50
C SER A 183 -5.37 -26.48 -8.80
N LEU A 184 -4.94 -27.54 -8.11
CA LEU A 184 -5.54 -28.88 -8.24
C LEU A 184 -6.86 -29.04 -7.46
N PHE A 185 -7.10 -28.21 -6.44
CA PHE A 185 -8.31 -28.22 -5.63
C PHE A 185 -9.40 -27.25 -6.15
N GLU A 186 -9.04 -26.13 -6.78
CA GLU A 186 -9.98 -25.20 -7.41
C GLU A 186 -10.68 -25.80 -8.64
N PHE A 187 -10.06 -26.78 -9.31
CA PHE A 187 -10.75 -27.56 -10.34
C PHE A 187 -11.93 -28.38 -9.78
N VAL A 188 -11.95 -28.65 -8.46
CA VAL A 188 -12.97 -29.47 -7.80
C VAL A 188 -14.08 -28.64 -7.14
N ILE A 189 -13.84 -27.36 -6.82
CA ILE A 189 -14.82 -26.50 -6.10
C ILE A 189 -15.37 -25.38 -6.99
N SER A 190 -15.85 -25.72 -8.18
CA SER A 190 -16.60 -24.80 -9.06
C SER A 190 -17.98 -24.36 -8.50
N SER A 191 -18.32 -24.66 -7.24
CA SER A 191 -19.65 -24.36 -6.67
C SER A 191 -19.65 -23.76 -5.26
N VAL A 192 -18.49 -23.35 -4.72
CA VAL A 192 -18.45 -22.61 -3.45
C VAL A 192 -17.51 -21.42 -3.61
N SER A 193 -18.10 -20.24 -3.75
CA SER A 193 -17.39 -18.96 -3.77
C SER A 193 -16.86 -18.65 -2.37
N VAL A 194 -15.73 -19.26 -1.99
CA VAL A 194 -14.96 -18.79 -0.83
C VAL A 194 -14.13 -17.62 -1.32
N SER A 195 -14.64 -16.40 -1.09
CA SER A 195 -13.80 -15.19 -1.16
C SER A 195 -12.69 -15.35 -0.13
N THR A 196 -11.48 -15.70 -0.56
CA THR A 196 -10.31 -15.61 0.29
C THR A 196 -9.91 -14.16 0.38
N ASP A 197 -10.57 -13.45 1.30
CA ASP A 197 -10.25 -12.11 1.79
C ASP A 197 -8.88 -12.16 2.50
N GLN A 198 -7.80 -12.36 1.75
CA GLN A 198 -6.46 -12.58 2.31
C GLN A 198 -5.70 -11.27 2.44
N GLY A 199 -6.21 -10.41 3.33
CA GLY A 199 -5.37 -9.44 4.02
C GLY A 199 -4.42 -10.14 5.00
N PRO A 200 -3.36 -9.48 5.48
CA PRO A 200 -2.48 -10.07 6.48
C PRO A 200 -3.26 -10.28 7.78
N SER A 201 -3.11 -11.43 8.42
CA SER A 201 -3.74 -11.72 9.72
C SER A 201 -2.75 -11.74 10.89
N GLN A 202 -1.45 -11.93 10.61
CA GLN A 202 -0.38 -11.96 11.59
C GLN A 202 0.50 -10.71 11.47
N VAL A 203 0.80 -10.08 12.61
CA VAL A 203 1.74 -8.95 12.71
C VAL A 203 3.13 -9.49 13.01
N ASP A 204 4.10 -9.25 12.12
CA ASP A 204 5.50 -9.65 12.28
C ASP A 204 6.27 -8.66 13.17
N ALA A 205 5.99 -7.36 13.05
CA ALA A 205 6.59 -6.32 13.88
C ALA A 205 5.71 -5.08 13.99
N GLU A 206 5.99 -4.28 15.02
CA GLU A 206 5.37 -2.98 15.25
C GLU A 206 6.47 -1.92 15.39
N VAL A 207 6.30 -0.81 14.68
CA VAL A 207 7.21 0.34 14.72
C VAL A 207 6.50 1.50 15.39
N LYS A 208 7.03 1.95 16.54
CA LYS A 208 6.48 3.03 17.37
C LYS A 208 7.34 4.29 17.25
N SER A 209 7.46 4.84 16.05
CA SER A 209 8.22 6.07 15.81
C SER A 209 7.63 6.86 14.65
N ALA A 210 7.16 8.07 14.94
CA ALA A 210 6.61 8.97 13.91
C ALA A 210 7.66 9.35 12.87
N THR A 211 8.90 9.59 13.29
CA THR A 211 10.01 9.92 12.37
C THR A 211 10.30 8.78 11.41
N VAL A 212 10.42 7.55 11.92
CA VAL A 212 10.69 6.36 11.09
C VAL A 212 9.53 6.09 10.14
N ASN A 213 8.30 6.13 10.66
CA ASN A 213 7.09 5.89 9.88
C ASN A 213 6.93 6.92 8.76
N TYR A 214 7.19 8.20 9.04
CA TYR A 214 7.19 9.24 8.02
C TYR A 214 8.29 9.02 7.00
N ALA A 215 9.50 8.63 7.43
CA ALA A 215 10.61 8.40 6.51
C ALA A 215 10.32 7.24 5.53
N LEU A 216 9.62 6.20 5.98
CA LEU A 216 9.17 5.12 5.10
C LEU A 216 8.10 5.60 4.13
N TYR A 217 7.10 6.33 4.62
CA TYR A 217 6.03 6.88 3.81
C TYR A 217 6.55 7.85 2.73
N ASP A 218 7.39 8.81 3.12
CA ASP A 218 8.04 9.76 2.21
C ASP A 218 8.93 9.05 1.19
N GLY A 219 9.47 7.87 1.54
CA GLY A 219 10.14 6.96 0.61
C GLY A 219 9.36 6.69 -0.67
N PHE A 220 8.03 6.63 -0.59
CA PHE A 220 7.13 6.31 -1.71
C PHE A 220 6.37 7.53 -2.24
N PHE A 221 6.08 8.51 -1.39
CA PHE A 221 5.20 9.64 -1.75
C PHE A 221 5.85 11.02 -1.71
N GLY A 222 7.07 11.10 -1.20
CA GLY A 222 7.85 12.33 -1.14
C GLY A 222 8.35 12.81 -2.51
N SER A 223 9.24 13.79 -2.50
CA SER A 223 9.78 14.43 -3.70
C SER A 223 10.62 13.50 -4.59
N SER A 224 11.26 12.48 -4.00
CA SER A 224 12.11 11.51 -4.69
C SER A 224 11.66 10.07 -4.38
N PRO A 225 10.49 9.65 -4.92
CA PRO A 225 9.88 8.38 -4.58
C PRO A 225 10.65 7.20 -5.18
N VAL A 226 10.71 6.08 -4.44
CA VAL A 226 11.31 4.83 -4.96
C VAL A 226 10.45 4.13 -6.01
N SER A 227 9.17 4.51 -6.12
CA SER A 227 8.25 4.12 -7.19
C SER A 227 7.49 5.36 -7.68
N PRO A 228 8.03 6.08 -8.69
CA PRO A 228 7.35 7.24 -9.26
C PRO A 228 5.96 6.90 -9.82
N THR A 229 5.80 5.70 -10.41
CA THR A 229 4.53 5.24 -10.97
C THR A 229 3.45 5.05 -9.91
N LEU A 230 3.80 4.54 -8.73
CA LEU A 230 2.87 4.45 -7.60
C LEU A 230 2.41 5.85 -7.19
N ARG A 231 3.36 6.77 -6.93
CA ARG A 231 3.04 8.15 -6.54
C ARG A 231 2.12 8.83 -7.55
N SER A 232 2.44 8.73 -8.84
CA SER A 232 1.64 9.35 -9.90
C SER A 232 0.24 8.76 -10.02
N SER A 233 0.07 7.44 -9.99
CA SER A 233 -1.26 6.82 -10.07
C SER A 233 -2.13 7.18 -8.87
N THR A 234 -1.55 7.21 -7.66
CA THR A 234 -2.24 7.64 -6.44
C THR A 234 -2.66 9.10 -6.52
N ALA A 235 -1.77 10.00 -6.98
CA ALA A 235 -2.09 11.41 -7.15
C ALA A 235 -3.26 11.61 -8.13
N GLN A 236 -3.23 10.96 -9.29
CA GLN A 236 -4.28 11.07 -10.30
C GLN A 236 -5.67 10.66 -9.75
N LEU A 237 -5.74 9.57 -8.99
CA LEU A 237 -7.01 9.14 -8.42
C LEU A 237 -7.47 10.07 -7.29
N LEU A 238 -6.57 10.54 -6.44
CA LEU A 238 -6.89 11.52 -5.40
C LEU A 238 -7.38 12.85 -5.99
N GLU A 239 -6.73 13.37 -7.03
CA GLU A 239 -7.19 14.56 -7.77
C GLU A 239 -8.60 14.34 -8.34
N ALA A 240 -8.87 13.17 -8.92
CA ALA A 240 -10.19 12.86 -9.48
C ALA A 240 -11.29 12.76 -8.41
N ILE A 241 -10.95 12.28 -7.20
CA ILE A 241 -11.90 12.15 -6.07
C ILE A 241 -12.12 13.50 -5.39
N LEU A 242 -11.10 14.36 -5.31
CA LEU A 242 -11.10 15.58 -4.48
C LEU A 242 -11.43 16.87 -5.24
N THR A 243 -11.37 16.90 -6.57
CA THR A 243 -11.72 18.09 -7.38
C THR A 243 -13.24 18.27 -7.56
N LYS A 244 -14.05 17.85 -6.58
CA LYS A 244 -15.53 17.92 -6.62
C LYS A 244 -16.13 18.62 -5.41
#